data_AF-A0A7S3FE50-F1
#
_entry.id   AF-A0A7S3FE50-F1
#
_cell.length_a   1.000
_cell.length_b   1.000
_cell.length_c   1.000
_cell.angle_alpha   90.00
_cell.angle_beta   90.00
_cell.angle_gamma   90.00
#
_symmetry.space_group_name_H-M   'P 1'
#
loop_
_entity.id
_entity.type
_entity.pdbx_description
1 polymer ?
#
loop_
_entity_poly.entity_id
_entity_poly.type
_entity_poly.pdbx_seq_one_letter_code
_entity_poly.pdbx_strand_id
1 'polypeptide(L)'
;GDCAAAWALPEVAVVDSSGRQHLAGEVARDVLQPREGHVSVCPTGAHGEAHTAYVYGGRVGGILASDVLEIGLSQGTIKRRLTGKVQGAPAAREGHAAVVTGSREGWQRMLVYGGEGEGGAQLADLHALDLASLTWTLCAGGGGDELSAHPGARAHHAAVAYDLHEGHGGFMVLFGGEHSGEYMDDLWAYDCSAGRWAKLGDGAAAEGAWPAARAGHVLVKADVVVGTDGQQPVARYVLVGGATQGPYLGDVWLMEICREAGAGGGAACGGGEGGPALADLRVSWKRLPGPPGFTPR
;
A
#
# COMPACT_ATOMS: atom_id res chain seq x y z
N GLY A 1 -36.33 -13.42 15.89
CA GLY A 1 -35.73 -13.84 14.62
C GLY A 1 -34.26 -13.68 14.77
N ASP A 2 -33.56 -14.78 15.03
CA ASP A 2 -32.15 -14.78 15.43
C ASP A 2 -31.24 -14.27 14.32
N CYS A 3 -30.56 -13.15 14.58
CA CYS A 3 -29.44 -12.69 13.77
C CYS A 3 -28.23 -13.65 13.86
N ALA A 4 -28.22 -14.59 14.82
CA ALA A 4 -27.17 -15.58 15.05
C ALA A 4 -26.94 -16.56 13.90
N ALA A 5 -27.97 -16.83 13.09
CA ALA A 5 -27.85 -17.76 11.96
C ALA A 5 -27.14 -17.16 10.73
N ALA A 6 -26.90 -15.84 10.70
CA ALA A 6 -26.28 -15.16 9.57
C ALA A 6 -24.73 -15.17 9.60
N TRP A 7 -24.12 -15.68 10.69
CA TRP A 7 -22.65 -15.80 10.84
C TRP A 7 -22.14 -17.23 10.70
N ALA A 8 -22.97 -18.18 10.29
CA ALA A 8 -22.46 -19.48 9.86
C ALA A 8 -21.71 -19.29 8.54
N LEU A 9 -20.42 -18.94 8.64
CA LEU A 9 -19.52 -18.96 7.50
C LEU A 9 -19.54 -20.38 6.93
N PRO A 10 -19.68 -20.56 5.60
CA PRO A 10 -19.48 -21.88 5.00
C PRO A 10 -18.11 -22.40 5.43
N GLU A 11 -18.00 -23.72 5.67
CA GLU A 11 -16.73 -24.35 6.02
C GLU A 11 -15.63 -23.86 5.07
N VAL A 12 -14.61 -23.22 5.63
CA VAL A 12 -13.53 -22.62 4.83
C VAL A 12 -12.76 -23.76 4.17
N ALA A 13 -12.93 -23.91 2.86
CA ALA A 13 -12.13 -24.84 2.08
C ALA A 13 -10.72 -24.29 1.97
N VAL A 14 -9.75 -25.03 2.51
CA VAL A 14 -8.33 -24.72 2.39
C VAL A 14 -7.80 -25.42 1.15
N VAL A 15 -7.22 -24.65 0.23
CA VAL A 15 -6.60 -25.22 -0.98
C VAL A 15 -5.09 -25.27 -0.79
N ASP A 16 -4.54 -26.48 -0.86
CA ASP A 16 -3.09 -26.68 -0.77
C ASP A 16 -2.36 -26.25 -2.06
N SER A 17 -1.02 -26.29 -2.01
CA SER A 17 -0.17 -25.94 -3.16
C SER A 17 -0.36 -26.83 -4.41
N SER A 18 -1.01 -27.99 -4.27
CA SER A 18 -1.35 -28.90 -5.37
C SER A 18 -2.74 -28.65 -5.96
N GLY A 19 -3.49 -27.67 -5.43
CA GLY A 19 -4.82 -27.33 -5.89
C GLY A 19 -5.94 -28.20 -5.30
N ARG A 20 -5.63 -29.10 -4.35
CA ARG A 20 -6.62 -29.96 -3.71
C ARG A 20 -7.35 -29.19 -2.61
N GLN A 21 -8.68 -29.29 -2.58
CA GLN A 21 -9.53 -28.71 -1.55
C GLN A 21 -9.60 -29.63 -0.33
N HIS A 22 -9.43 -29.06 0.86
CA HIS A 22 -9.52 -29.77 2.14
C HIS A 22 -10.53 -29.08 3.05
N LEU A 23 -11.32 -29.87 3.77
CA LEU A 23 -12.16 -29.39 4.87
C LEU A 23 -11.25 -28.97 6.04
N ALA A 24 -11.65 -27.95 6.80
CA ALA A 24 -10.84 -27.34 7.84
C ALA A 24 -10.44 -28.35 8.96
N GLY A 25 -9.22 -28.88 8.86
CA GLY A 25 -8.59 -29.83 9.79
C GLY A 25 -7.08 -29.59 9.90
N GLU A 26 -6.24 -30.64 9.99
CA GLU A 26 -4.77 -30.52 10.12
C GLU A 26 -4.11 -29.64 9.02
N VAL A 27 -4.66 -29.62 7.80
CA VAL A 27 -4.19 -28.78 6.68
C VAL A 27 -4.40 -27.28 6.93
N ALA A 28 -5.39 -26.90 7.74
CA ALA A 28 -5.60 -25.50 8.11
C ALA A 28 -4.45 -24.96 8.97
N ARG A 29 -3.76 -25.82 9.75
CA ARG A 29 -2.59 -25.42 10.55
C ARG A 29 -1.35 -25.11 9.71
N ASP A 30 -1.22 -25.70 8.52
CA ASP A 30 -0.10 -25.41 7.61
C ASP A 30 -0.36 -24.21 6.69
N VAL A 31 -1.62 -23.77 6.60
CA VAL A 31 -2.04 -22.64 5.74
C VAL A 31 -2.28 -21.37 6.55
N LEU A 32 -2.88 -21.47 7.75
CA LEU A 32 -3.20 -20.35 8.63
C LEU A 32 -2.40 -20.42 9.92
N GLN A 33 -1.10 -20.21 9.80
CA GLN A 33 -0.25 -20.05 10.97
C GLN A 33 -0.37 -18.63 11.53
N PRO A 34 -0.35 -18.45 12.88
CA PRO A 34 -0.35 -17.14 13.50
C PRO A 34 0.75 -16.27 12.91
N ARG A 35 0.38 -15.05 12.50
CA ARG A 35 1.29 -14.12 11.85
C ARG A 35 1.16 -12.69 12.33
N GLU A 36 2.29 -12.00 12.37
CA GLU A 36 2.42 -10.59 12.73
C GLU A 36 3.29 -9.87 11.69
N GLY A 37 3.24 -8.54 11.65
CA GLY A 37 4.06 -7.74 10.72
C GLY A 37 3.75 -7.95 9.23
N HIS A 38 2.64 -8.62 8.91
CA HIS A 38 2.14 -8.85 7.55
C HIS A 38 1.30 -7.68 7.07
N VAL A 39 1.20 -7.49 5.76
CA VAL A 39 0.27 -6.52 5.17
C VAL A 39 -0.83 -7.25 4.41
N SER A 40 -2.07 -6.83 4.65
CA SER A 40 -3.23 -7.28 3.89
C SER A 40 -3.74 -6.17 2.98
N VAL A 41 -4.11 -6.53 1.77
CA VAL A 41 -4.63 -5.62 0.75
C VAL A 41 -5.86 -6.25 0.11
N CYS A 42 -6.87 -5.43 -0.15
CA CYS A 42 -8.13 -5.91 -0.69
C CYS A 42 -8.50 -5.05 -1.91
N PRO A 43 -8.26 -5.53 -3.14
CA PRO A 43 -8.72 -4.83 -4.32
C PRO A 43 -10.25 -4.71 -4.30
N THR A 44 -10.74 -3.47 -4.41
CA THR A 44 -12.12 -3.24 -4.80
C THR A 44 -12.24 -3.50 -6.30
N GLY A 45 -13.13 -4.42 -6.70
CA GLY A 45 -13.43 -4.64 -8.11
C GLY A 45 -14.05 -3.39 -8.77
N ALA A 46 -14.14 -3.39 -10.10
CA ALA A 46 -14.74 -2.30 -10.88
C ALA A 46 -16.20 -1.97 -10.48
N HIS A 47 -16.88 -2.90 -9.79
CA HIS A 47 -18.25 -2.74 -9.27
C HIS A 47 -18.31 -2.50 -7.75
N GLY A 48 -17.17 -2.23 -7.09
CA GLY A 48 -17.10 -1.99 -5.65
C GLY A 48 -17.16 -3.24 -4.77
N GLU A 49 -17.33 -4.43 -5.35
CA GLU A 49 -17.30 -5.69 -4.61
C GLU A 49 -15.88 -6.22 -4.49
N ALA A 50 -15.44 -6.45 -3.26
CA ALA A 50 -14.17 -7.07 -2.96
C ALA A 50 -14.37 -8.59 -2.80
N HIS A 51 -13.93 -9.36 -3.80
CA HIS A 51 -14.07 -10.82 -3.77
C HIS A 51 -12.86 -11.53 -3.17
N THR A 52 -11.71 -10.85 -3.05
CA THR A 52 -10.46 -11.47 -2.61
C THR A 52 -9.59 -10.49 -1.83
N ALA A 53 -9.03 -10.93 -0.71
CA ALA A 53 -7.96 -10.24 0.00
C ALA A 53 -6.64 -10.99 -0.21
N TYR A 54 -5.54 -10.25 -0.35
CA TYR A 54 -4.20 -10.78 -0.46
C TYR A 54 -3.39 -10.42 0.78
N VAL A 55 -2.63 -11.36 1.31
CA VAL A 55 -1.70 -11.14 2.43
C VAL A 55 -0.31 -11.55 2.01
N TYR A 56 0.69 -10.72 2.28
CA TYR A 56 2.08 -11.05 2.01
C TYR A 56 2.95 -10.87 3.26
N GLY A 57 3.93 -11.76 3.39
CA GLY A 57 5.01 -11.66 4.37
C GLY A 57 4.59 -11.71 5.83
N GLY A 58 5.34 -11.00 6.66
CA GLY A 58 5.25 -11.03 8.13
C GLY A 58 6.10 -12.14 8.75
N ARG A 59 5.90 -12.38 10.04
CA ARG A 59 6.50 -13.50 10.77
C ARG A 59 5.50 -14.60 11.02
N VAL A 60 5.95 -15.83 10.92
CA VAL A 60 5.19 -17.03 11.23
C VAL A 60 6.04 -17.88 12.16
N GLY A 61 5.60 -18.03 13.42
CA GLY A 61 6.41 -18.70 14.45
C GLY A 61 7.79 -18.03 14.66
N GLY A 62 7.86 -16.71 14.49
CA GLY A 62 9.10 -15.92 14.58
C GLY A 62 9.96 -15.92 13.30
N ILE A 63 9.64 -16.75 12.31
CA ILE A 63 10.38 -16.85 11.05
C ILE A 63 9.74 -15.94 10.00
N LEU A 64 10.55 -15.18 9.28
CA LEU A 64 10.06 -14.33 8.19
C LEU A 64 9.42 -15.19 7.09
N ALA A 65 8.24 -14.76 6.64
CA ALA A 65 7.50 -15.40 5.57
C ALA A 65 7.66 -14.63 4.26
N SER A 66 7.59 -15.36 3.16
CA SER A 66 7.56 -14.82 1.79
C SER A 66 6.41 -15.43 0.98
N ASP A 67 5.39 -15.96 1.65
CA ASP A 67 4.21 -16.53 1.02
C ASP A 67 3.14 -15.45 0.76
N VAL A 68 2.25 -15.75 -0.20
CA VAL A 68 1.05 -14.97 -0.47
C VAL A 68 -0.16 -15.80 -0.04
N LEU A 69 -1.02 -15.25 0.81
CA LEU A 69 -2.33 -15.81 1.06
C LEU A 69 -3.36 -15.11 0.18
N GLU A 70 -4.19 -15.88 -0.52
CA GLU A 70 -5.33 -15.43 -1.32
C GLU A 70 -6.60 -15.87 -0.57
N ILE A 71 -7.36 -14.91 -0.06
CA ILE A 71 -8.54 -15.11 0.79
C ILE A 71 -9.77 -14.71 -0.02
N GLY A 72 -10.52 -15.67 -0.54
CA GLY A 72 -11.78 -15.45 -1.22
C GLY A 72 -12.90 -15.09 -0.24
N LEU A 73 -13.30 -13.83 -0.21
CA LEU A 73 -14.26 -13.29 0.76
C LEU A 73 -15.70 -13.71 0.47
N SER A 74 -16.09 -13.78 -0.80
CA SER A 74 -17.45 -14.17 -1.21
C SER A 74 -17.70 -15.67 -1.12
N GLN A 75 -16.63 -16.47 -1.31
CA GLN A 75 -16.71 -17.94 -1.33
C GLN A 75 -16.25 -18.58 -0.01
N GLY A 76 -15.70 -17.79 0.92
CA GLY A 76 -15.11 -18.30 2.16
C GLY A 76 -13.95 -19.27 1.91
N THR A 77 -13.06 -18.98 0.96
CA THR A 77 -11.92 -19.86 0.64
C THR A 77 -10.59 -19.21 1.01
N ILE A 78 -9.61 -20.01 1.44
CA ILE A 78 -8.27 -19.52 1.72
C ILE A 78 -7.27 -20.41 0.97
N LYS A 79 -6.44 -19.78 0.14
CA LYS A 79 -5.40 -20.46 -0.63
C LYS A 79 -4.05 -19.89 -0.22
N ARG A 80 -3.12 -20.79 0.13
CA ARG A 80 -1.72 -20.42 0.37
C ARG A 80 -0.92 -20.62 -0.91
N ARG A 81 -0.23 -19.57 -1.35
CA ARG A 81 0.69 -19.57 -2.48
C ARG A 81 2.10 -19.43 -1.96
N LEU A 82 2.94 -20.43 -2.22
CA LEU A 82 4.37 -20.35 -1.91
C LEU A 82 5.06 -19.56 -3.02
N THR A 83 5.49 -18.33 -2.70
CA THR A 83 6.14 -17.44 -3.67
C THR A 83 7.65 -17.37 -3.53
N GLY A 84 8.22 -17.84 -2.41
CA GLY A 84 9.68 -17.78 -2.15
C GLY A 84 10.61 -18.60 -3.07
N LYS A 85 10.07 -19.42 -4.00
CA LYS A 85 10.86 -20.14 -5.02
C LYS A 85 10.62 -19.63 -6.45
N VAL A 86 9.78 -18.61 -6.62
CA VAL A 86 9.45 -18.05 -7.93
C VAL A 86 10.47 -16.97 -8.28
N GLN A 87 11.01 -17.02 -9.50
CA GLN A 87 11.95 -16.01 -9.99
C GLN A 87 11.29 -14.61 -9.94
N GLY A 88 11.98 -13.63 -9.35
CA GLY A 88 11.47 -12.26 -9.18
C GLY A 88 10.63 -12.03 -7.92
N ALA A 89 10.33 -13.07 -7.14
CA ALA A 89 9.59 -12.92 -5.89
C ALA A 89 10.40 -12.18 -4.82
N PRO A 90 9.75 -11.32 -4.02
CA PRO A 90 10.40 -10.65 -2.91
C PRO A 90 10.87 -11.65 -1.85
N ALA A 91 12.06 -11.38 -1.29
CA ALA A 91 12.58 -12.07 -0.13
C ALA A 91 11.63 -11.95 1.07
N ALA A 92 11.72 -12.92 2.00
CA ALA A 92 10.92 -12.94 3.21
C ALA A 92 11.15 -11.69 4.05
N ARG A 93 10.06 -11.06 4.50
CA ARG A 93 10.11 -9.73 5.11
C ARG A 93 8.91 -9.42 5.98
N GLU A 94 9.08 -8.51 6.93
CA GLU A 94 8.02 -7.91 7.74
C GLU A 94 8.12 -6.38 7.75
N GLY A 95 7.12 -5.68 8.28
CA GLY A 95 7.16 -4.22 8.39
C GLY A 95 7.27 -3.50 7.03
N HIS A 96 7.01 -4.21 5.94
CA HIS A 96 6.89 -3.66 4.60
C HIS A 96 5.54 -2.95 4.46
N ALA A 97 5.36 -2.16 3.40
CA ALA A 97 4.05 -1.69 3.00
C ALA A 97 3.61 -2.37 1.70
N ALA A 98 2.30 -2.54 1.54
CA ALA A 98 1.73 -3.06 0.32
C ALA A 98 0.46 -2.31 -0.06
N VAL A 99 0.22 -2.16 -1.36
CA VAL A 99 -1.02 -1.62 -1.91
C VAL A 99 -1.45 -2.46 -3.11
N VAL A 100 -2.74 -2.44 -3.43
CA VAL A 100 -3.21 -2.92 -4.74
C VAL A 100 -3.62 -1.72 -5.56
N THR A 101 -3.13 -1.71 -6.78
CA THR A 101 -3.45 -0.70 -7.80
C THR A 101 -3.78 -1.40 -9.10
N GLY A 102 -4.47 -0.70 -9.99
CA GLY A 102 -4.85 -1.22 -11.29
C GLY A 102 -5.12 -0.11 -12.28
N SER A 103 -5.58 -0.48 -13.46
CA SER A 103 -6.13 0.45 -14.43
C SER A 103 -7.62 0.20 -14.65
N ARG A 104 -8.29 1.17 -15.28
CA ARG A 104 -9.66 1.00 -15.78
C ARG A 104 -9.79 -0.12 -16.82
N GLU A 105 -8.68 -0.49 -17.47
CA GLU A 105 -8.63 -1.56 -18.47
C GLU A 105 -8.52 -2.97 -17.83
N GLY A 106 -8.53 -3.06 -16.50
CA GLY A 106 -8.77 -4.30 -15.78
C GLY A 106 -7.53 -5.03 -15.27
N TRP A 107 -6.31 -4.54 -15.54
CA TRP A 107 -5.13 -5.10 -14.87
C TRP A 107 -5.07 -4.65 -13.42
N GLN A 108 -4.63 -5.55 -12.53
CA GLN A 108 -4.41 -5.27 -11.12
C GLN A 108 -3.07 -5.85 -10.66
N ARG A 109 -2.34 -5.09 -9.86
CA ARG A 109 -1.06 -5.49 -9.29
C ARG A 109 -1.02 -5.18 -7.80
N MET A 110 -0.53 -6.13 -7.02
CA MET A 110 -0.12 -5.88 -5.65
C MET A 110 1.33 -5.38 -5.67
N LEU A 111 1.57 -4.22 -5.10
CA LEU A 111 2.90 -3.66 -4.92
C LEU A 111 3.36 -3.90 -3.48
N VAL A 112 4.62 -4.27 -3.29
CA VAL A 112 5.28 -4.49 -1.99
C VAL A 112 6.57 -3.70 -1.95
N TYR A 113 6.72 -2.78 -0.99
CA TYR A 113 7.91 -1.95 -0.83
C TYR A 113 8.57 -2.15 0.52
N GLY A 114 9.91 -2.23 0.49
CA GLY A 114 10.77 -2.17 1.67
C GLY A 114 10.46 -3.24 2.71
N GLY A 115 10.55 -2.85 3.98
CA GLY A 115 10.44 -3.74 5.15
C GLY A 115 11.79 -4.22 5.64
N GLU A 116 11.74 -5.12 6.63
CA GLU A 116 12.91 -5.76 7.22
C GLU A 116 12.98 -7.23 6.77
N GLY A 117 14.12 -7.59 6.18
CA GLY A 117 14.44 -8.96 5.74
C GLY A 117 15.28 -9.72 6.76
N GLU A 118 15.90 -10.81 6.29
CA GLU A 118 16.75 -11.67 7.12
C GLU A 118 17.91 -10.89 7.76
N GLY A 119 18.21 -11.16 9.02
CA GLY A 119 19.28 -10.49 9.76
C GLY A 119 19.01 -9.03 10.13
N GLY A 120 17.77 -8.54 9.99
CA GLY A 120 17.43 -7.14 10.29
C GLY A 120 17.74 -6.18 9.14
N ALA A 121 18.02 -6.71 7.95
CA ALA A 121 18.35 -5.88 6.79
C ALA A 121 17.12 -5.12 6.30
N GLN A 122 17.16 -3.79 6.38
CA GLN A 122 16.08 -2.96 5.83
C GLN A 122 16.22 -2.85 4.31
N LEU A 123 15.10 -3.03 3.62
CA LEU A 123 15.04 -3.19 2.18
C LEU A 123 14.51 -1.91 1.51
N ALA A 124 14.95 -1.67 0.27
CA ALA A 124 14.54 -0.52 -0.56
C ALA A 124 13.89 -0.96 -1.89
N ASP A 125 13.65 -2.27 -2.04
CA ASP A 125 13.12 -2.87 -3.26
C ASP A 125 11.61 -2.73 -3.35
N LEU A 126 11.13 -2.61 -4.60
CA LEU A 126 9.72 -2.58 -4.95
C LEU A 126 9.43 -3.79 -5.83
N HIS A 127 8.49 -4.63 -5.39
CA HIS A 127 8.02 -5.77 -6.16
C HIS A 127 6.56 -5.59 -6.56
N ALA A 128 6.21 -6.01 -7.77
CA ALA A 128 4.84 -6.07 -8.26
C ALA A 128 4.43 -7.52 -8.50
N LEU A 129 3.33 -7.96 -7.90
CA LEU A 129 2.64 -9.20 -8.22
C LEU A 129 1.49 -8.89 -9.16
N ASP A 130 1.57 -9.39 -10.39
CA ASP A 130 0.43 -9.36 -11.31
C ASP A 130 -0.64 -10.33 -10.80
N LEU A 131 -1.84 -9.82 -10.48
CA LEU A 131 -2.88 -10.61 -9.82
C LEU A 131 -3.61 -11.56 -10.79
N ALA A 132 -3.46 -11.36 -12.10
CA ALA A 132 -4.05 -12.25 -13.11
C ALA A 132 -3.17 -13.49 -13.36
N SER A 133 -1.86 -13.27 -13.48
CA SER A 133 -0.87 -14.32 -13.78
C SER A 133 -0.15 -14.86 -12.54
N LEU A 134 -0.28 -14.20 -11.39
CA LEU A 134 0.44 -14.47 -10.15
C LEU A 134 1.97 -14.48 -10.32
N THR A 135 2.47 -13.63 -11.21
CA THR A 135 3.90 -13.51 -11.49
C THR A 135 4.48 -12.26 -10.82
N TRP A 136 5.61 -12.44 -10.13
CA TRP A 136 6.34 -11.34 -9.51
C TRP A 136 7.30 -10.68 -10.49
N THR A 137 7.43 -9.36 -10.38
CA THR A 137 8.42 -8.56 -11.10
C THR A 137 9.10 -7.61 -10.13
N LEU A 138 10.43 -7.51 -10.19
CA LEU A 138 11.17 -6.44 -9.52
C LEU A 138 10.99 -5.15 -10.35
N CYS A 139 10.44 -4.11 -9.72
CA CYS A 139 10.18 -2.84 -10.37
C CYS A 139 11.45 -2.01 -10.57
N ALA A 140 11.50 -1.24 -11.66
CA ALA A 140 12.54 -0.23 -11.89
C ALA A 140 12.54 0.82 -10.76
N GLY A 141 13.72 1.32 -10.38
CA GLY A 141 13.89 2.25 -9.25
C GLY A 141 13.81 1.62 -7.86
N GLY A 142 13.60 0.29 -7.74
CA GLY A 142 13.73 -0.47 -6.49
C GLY A 142 15.09 -1.18 -6.33
N GLY A 143 15.97 -1.11 -7.33
CA GLY A 143 17.19 -1.94 -7.41
C GLY A 143 18.48 -1.27 -6.94
N GLY A 144 18.44 -0.10 -6.30
CA GLY A 144 19.66 0.61 -5.86
C GLY A 144 20.52 1.16 -7.01
N ASP A 145 19.94 1.42 -8.18
CA ASP A 145 20.61 2.26 -9.17
C ASP A 145 20.75 3.66 -8.58
N GLU A 146 21.97 4.05 -8.20
CA GLU A 146 22.30 5.33 -7.57
C GLU A 146 21.85 6.54 -8.39
N LEU A 147 21.55 6.37 -9.69
CA LEU A 147 21.03 7.43 -10.55
C LEU A 147 19.51 7.65 -10.43
N SER A 148 18.76 6.74 -9.82
CA SER A 148 17.30 6.84 -9.71
C SER A 148 16.88 7.35 -8.33
N ALA A 149 16.14 8.45 -8.28
CA ALA A 149 15.56 8.95 -7.03
C ALA A 149 14.56 7.91 -6.49
N HIS A 150 14.69 7.51 -5.22
CA HIS A 150 13.80 6.56 -4.57
C HIS A 150 13.74 6.80 -3.05
N PRO A 151 12.77 6.21 -2.32
CA PRO A 151 12.60 6.43 -0.88
C PRO A 151 13.73 5.86 0.00
N GLY A 152 14.74 5.18 -0.52
CA GLY A 152 15.74 4.52 0.33
C GLY A 152 15.18 3.29 1.09
N ALA A 153 16.06 2.58 1.78
CA ALA A 153 15.69 1.44 2.62
C ALA A 153 14.89 1.91 3.83
N ARG A 154 13.81 1.21 4.17
CA ARG A 154 12.96 1.57 5.32
C ARG A 154 12.00 0.45 5.73
N ALA A 155 11.65 0.42 7.01
CA ALA A 155 10.60 -0.44 7.56
C ALA A 155 9.55 0.39 8.33
N HIS A 156 8.43 -0.25 8.67
CA HIS A 156 7.35 0.32 9.49
C HIS A 156 6.76 1.63 8.93
N HIS A 157 6.80 1.80 7.62
CA HIS A 157 6.17 2.89 6.88
C HIS A 157 4.74 2.51 6.48
N ALA A 158 3.93 3.49 6.09
CA ALA A 158 2.60 3.24 5.57
C ALA A 158 2.52 3.60 4.08
N ALA A 159 1.70 2.85 3.34
CA ALA A 159 1.41 3.14 1.94
C ALA A 159 -0.08 3.03 1.62
N VAL A 160 -0.53 3.83 0.66
CA VAL A 160 -1.91 3.88 0.16
C VAL A 160 -1.93 3.98 -1.36
N ALA A 161 -2.98 3.46 -1.98
CA ALA A 161 -3.17 3.62 -3.42
C ALA A 161 -3.78 5.00 -3.75
N TYR A 162 -3.28 5.63 -4.80
CA TYR A 162 -3.93 6.76 -5.48
C TYR A 162 -4.42 6.31 -6.84
N ASP A 163 -5.73 6.12 -6.96
CA ASP A 163 -6.43 5.46 -8.07
C ASP A 163 -7.33 6.39 -8.88
N LEU A 164 -7.25 7.72 -8.66
CA LEU A 164 -7.96 8.74 -9.43
C LEU A 164 -7.40 8.97 -10.84
N HIS A 165 -6.53 8.07 -11.29
CA HIS A 165 -5.91 8.15 -12.59
C HIS A 165 -6.89 7.65 -13.66
N GLU A 166 -7.49 8.58 -14.40
CA GLU A 166 -8.23 8.20 -15.60
C GLU A 166 -7.26 7.60 -16.62
N GLY A 167 -7.50 6.35 -17.03
CA GLY A 167 -6.80 5.71 -18.17
C GLY A 167 -5.43 5.09 -17.91
N HIS A 168 -4.74 5.35 -16.79
CA HIS A 168 -3.44 4.72 -16.52
C HIS A 168 -3.37 4.13 -15.11
N GLY A 169 -2.33 3.34 -14.83
CA GLY A 169 -2.15 2.66 -13.55
C GLY A 169 -2.10 3.63 -12.38
N GLY A 170 -2.79 3.30 -11.29
CA GLY A 170 -2.73 4.10 -10.06
C GLY A 170 -1.33 4.12 -9.43
N PHE A 171 -1.12 5.05 -8.51
CA PHE A 171 0.16 5.27 -7.83
C PHE A 171 0.17 4.59 -6.45
N MET A 172 1.35 4.14 -6.02
CA MET A 172 1.59 3.88 -4.59
C MET A 172 2.07 5.18 -3.96
N VAL A 173 1.41 5.64 -2.92
CA VAL A 173 1.87 6.77 -2.09
C VAL A 173 2.40 6.21 -0.78
N LEU A 174 3.61 6.60 -0.40
CA LEU A 174 4.35 6.07 0.76
C LEU A 174 4.75 7.22 1.68
N PHE A 175 4.53 7.06 2.99
CA PHE A 175 4.88 8.06 4.00
C PHE A 175 5.70 7.46 5.14
N GLY A 176 6.76 8.18 5.52
CA GLY A 176 7.56 7.93 6.72
C GLY A 176 8.22 6.55 6.77
N GLY A 177 8.32 5.99 7.98
CA GLY A 177 9.09 4.79 8.29
C GLY A 177 10.34 5.09 9.10
N GLU A 178 11.16 4.08 9.28
CA GLU A 178 12.48 4.22 9.90
C GLU A 178 13.57 3.50 9.11
N HIS A 179 14.78 4.03 9.20
CA HIS A 179 16.00 3.37 8.73
C HIS A 179 17.14 3.53 9.74
N SER A 180 17.73 2.43 10.19
CA SER A 180 18.86 2.44 11.13
C SER A 180 18.59 3.29 12.39
N GLY A 181 17.35 3.29 12.88
CA GLY A 181 16.91 4.08 14.03
C GLY A 181 16.51 5.53 13.73
N GLU A 182 16.70 6.02 12.50
CA GLU A 182 16.25 7.35 12.08
C GLU A 182 14.82 7.29 11.52
N TYR A 183 13.94 8.13 12.06
CA TYR A 183 12.56 8.26 11.58
C TYR A 183 12.48 9.20 10.38
N MET A 184 11.55 8.92 9.47
CA MET A 184 11.35 9.69 8.24
C MET A 184 9.98 10.37 8.22
N ASP A 185 9.89 11.54 7.57
CA ASP A 185 8.67 12.30 7.30
C ASP A 185 8.46 12.58 5.82
N ASP A 186 9.23 11.95 4.93
CA ASP A 186 9.08 12.15 3.51
C ASP A 186 7.87 11.42 2.94
N LEU A 187 7.29 12.03 1.90
CA LEU A 187 6.18 11.50 1.13
C LEU A 187 6.67 11.21 -0.29
N TRP A 188 6.45 9.98 -0.74
CA TRP A 188 6.85 9.50 -2.06
C TRP A 188 5.67 8.96 -2.82
N ALA A 189 5.72 9.05 -4.16
CA ALA A 189 4.78 8.36 -5.04
C ALA A 189 5.50 7.56 -6.11
N TYR A 190 5.07 6.32 -6.32
CA TYR A 190 5.53 5.47 -7.41
C TYR A 190 4.47 5.40 -8.51
N ASP A 191 4.89 5.75 -9.73
CA ASP A 191 4.09 5.65 -10.94
C ASP A 191 4.24 4.25 -11.54
N CYS A 192 3.19 3.43 -11.42
CA CYS A 192 3.19 2.06 -11.92
C CYS A 192 3.25 1.95 -13.44
N SER A 193 2.83 3.00 -14.15
CA SER A 193 2.83 3.04 -15.61
C SER A 193 4.21 3.44 -16.13
N ALA A 194 4.84 4.42 -15.47
CA ALA A 194 6.16 4.92 -15.86
C ALA A 194 7.35 4.22 -15.20
N GLY A 195 7.11 3.46 -14.13
CA GLY A 195 8.16 2.71 -13.43
C GLY A 195 9.15 3.58 -12.68
N ARG A 196 8.70 4.68 -12.06
CA ARG A 196 9.57 5.65 -11.38
C ARG A 196 8.95 6.20 -10.10
N TRP A 197 9.81 6.60 -9.17
CA TRP A 197 9.43 7.35 -7.97
C TRP A 197 9.51 8.86 -8.19
N ALA A 198 8.72 9.60 -7.42
CA ALA A 198 8.91 11.02 -7.21
C ALA A 198 8.68 11.36 -5.73
N LYS A 199 9.50 12.27 -5.20
CA LYS A 199 9.28 12.85 -3.88
C LYS A 199 8.20 13.92 -3.98
N LEU A 200 7.14 13.80 -3.18
CA LEU A 200 6.02 14.74 -3.16
C LEU A 200 6.18 15.82 -2.08
N GLY A 201 7.01 15.57 -1.06
CA GLY A 201 7.33 16.53 0.00
C GLY A 201 8.00 15.88 1.19
N ASP A 202 8.38 16.70 2.15
CA ASP A 202 8.97 16.32 3.44
C ASP A 202 8.75 17.45 4.48
N GLY A 203 9.22 17.24 5.71
CA GLY A 203 9.08 18.18 6.83
C GLY A 203 9.80 19.53 6.68
N ALA A 204 10.38 19.86 5.52
CA ALA A 204 10.89 21.19 5.24
C ALA A 204 9.79 22.27 5.13
N ALA A 205 8.52 21.87 5.14
CA ALA A 205 7.39 22.79 5.29
C ALA A 205 7.41 23.50 6.66
N ALA A 206 6.75 24.66 6.76
CA ALA A 206 6.66 25.41 8.01
C ALA A 206 6.15 24.53 9.17
N GLU A 207 6.67 24.76 10.39
CA GLU A 207 6.32 23.99 11.58
C GLU A 207 4.79 23.88 11.76
N GLY A 208 4.29 22.66 11.93
CA GLY A 208 2.85 22.39 12.05
C GLY A 208 2.07 22.27 10.74
N ALA A 209 2.70 22.48 9.58
CA ALA A 209 2.09 22.27 8.26
C ALA A 209 2.29 20.84 7.72
N TRP A 210 3.14 20.03 8.36
CA TRP A 210 3.52 18.69 7.91
C TRP A 210 3.59 17.73 9.11
N PRO A 211 3.23 16.43 8.95
CA PRO A 211 3.36 15.47 10.03
C PRO A 211 4.83 15.19 10.35
N ALA A 212 5.19 15.20 11.63
CA ALA A 212 6.55 14.88 12.07
C ALA A 212 7.02 13.47 11.65
N ALA A 213 8.34 13.29 11.61
CA ALA A 213 8.99 12.02 11.27
C ALA A 213 8.55 10.87 12.18
N ARG A 214 8.11 9.77 11.57
CA ARG A 214 7.43 8.69 12.29
C ARG A 214 7.47 7.33 11.59
N ALA A 215 7.37 6.27 12.39
CA ALA A 215 7.19 4.89 11.96
C ALA A 215 6.08 4.20 12.77
N GLY A 216 5.59 3.05 12.32
CA GLY A 216 4.53 2.29 13.00
C GLY A 216 3.18 3.02 13.04
N HIS A 217 2.99 3.99 12.15
CA HIS A 217 1.75 4.75 12.00
C HIS A 217 0.80 4.08 11.01
N VAL A 218 -0.46 4.53 11.00
CA VAL A 218 -1.47 4.04 10.06
C VAL A 218 -1.84 5.15 9.09
N LEU A 219 -1.82 4.85 7.79
CA LEU A 219 -2.33 5.73 6.73
C LEU A 219 -3.44 5.00 5.98
N VAL A 220 -4.62 5.59 5.90
CA VAL A 220 -5.80 4.99 5.25
C VAL A 220 -6.43 5.95 4.27
N LYS A 221 -6.94 5.43 3.14
CA LYS A 221 -7.80 6.20 2.24
C LYS A 221 -9.14 6.46 2.92
N ALA A 222 -9.55 7.72 2.99
CA ALA A 222 -10.82 8.13 3.56
C ALA A 222 -11.92 8.11 2.50
N ASP A 223 -11.81 8.99 1.51
CA ASP A 223 -12.76 9.11 0.41
C ASP A 223 -12.17 9.90 -0.77
N VAL A 224 -13.02 10.12 -1.78
CA VAL A 224 -12.74 10.97 -2.93
C VAL A 224 -13.82 12.03 -2.99
N VAL A 225 -13.42 13.30 -2.91
CA VAL A 225 -14.31 14.43 -3.09
C VAL A 225 -14.28 14.84 -4.55
N VAL A 226 -15.37 14.56 -5.26
CA VAL A 226 -15.57 15.06 -6.63
C VAL A 226 -16.19 16.44 -6.53
N GLY A 227 -15.46 17.47 -6.99
CA GLY A 227 -15.97 18.84 -6.98
C GLY A 227 -17.13 19.03 -7.97
N THR A 228 -17.94 20.06 -7.73
CA THR A 228 -18.91 20.56 -8.72
C THR A 228 -18.19 21.42 -9.76
N ASP A 229 -18.70 21.48 -11.00
CA ASP A 229 -18.27 22.41 -12.05
C ASP A 229 -16.75 22.47 -12.33
N GLY A 230 -16.21 21.43 -12.98
CA GLY A 230 -14.85 21.46 -13.55
C GLY A 230 -13.69 21.40 -12.55
N GLN A 231 -13.97 21.29 -11.25
CA GLN A 231 -12.93 21.05 -10.24
C GLN A 231 -12.40 19.62 -10.30
N GLN A 232 -11.07 19.48 -10.21
CA GLN A 232 -10.40 18.18 -10.16
C GLN A 232 -10.79 17.42 -8.89
N PRO A 233 -10.96 16.09 -8.95
CA PRO A 233 -11.26 15.30 -7.77
C PRO A 233 -10.09 15.31 -6.78
N VAL A 234 -10.42 15.27 -5.49
CA VAL A 234 -9.46 15.28 -4.40
C VAL A 234 -9.54 13.94 -3.65
N ALA A 235 -8.45 13.19 -3.63
CA ALA A 235 -8.33 11.99 -2.79
C ALA A 235 -7.93 12.41 -1.38
N ARG A 236 -8.64 11.91 -0.36
CA ARG A 236 -8.34 12.20 1.05
C ARG A 236 -7.87 10.96 1.77
N TYR A 237 -6.90 11.14 2.65
CA TYR A 237 -6.31 10.08 3.46
C TYR A 237 -6.15 10.55 4.90
N VAL A 238 -6.24 9.61 5.84
CA VAL A 238 -6.08 9.89 7.27
C VAL A 238 -4.84 9.17 7.79
N LEU A 239 -3.95 9.94 8.38
CA LEU A 239 -2.77 9.46 9.11
C LEU A 239 -3.06 9.50 10.61
N VAL A 240 -2.75 8.42 11.32
CA VAL A 240 -2.94 8.30 12.76
C VAL A 240 -1.68 7.81 13.44
N GLY A 241 -1.23 8.59 14.43
CA GLY A 241 -0.22 8.23 15.42
C GLY A 241 1.14 7.84 14.84
N GLY A 242 1.83 6.94 15.53
CA GLY A 242 3.18 6.47 15.21
C GLY A 242 4.17 6.66 16.36
N ALA A 243 5.38 6.15 16.17
CA ALA A 243 6.53 6.39 17.03
C ALA A 243 7.48 7.40 16.36
N THR A 244 8.20 8.16 17.17
CA THR A 244 9.29 9.05 16.77
C THR A 244 10.43 8.90 17.79
N GLN A 245 11.52 9.67 17.70
CA GLN A 245 12.64 9.61 18.68
C GLN A 245 12.20 9.88 20.12
N GLY A 246 11.05 10.55 20.30
CA GLY A 246 10.46 10.89 21.59
C GLY A 246 9.21 10.06 21.90
N PRO A 247 8.13 10.70 22.41
CA PRO A 247 6.92 9.98 22.80
C PRO A 247 6.14 9.44 21.58
N TYR A 248 5.30 8.44 21.82
CA TYR A 248 4.30 8.01 20.85
C TYR A 248 3.38 9.18 20.49
N LEU A 249 3.08 9.28 19.19
CA LEU A 249 2.24 10.32 18.63
C LEU A 249 0.77 9.88 18.73
N GLY A 250 -0.07 10.77 19.24
CA GLY A 250 -1.52 10.59 19.32
C GLY A 250 -2.29 11.52 18.38
N ASP A 251 -1.61 12.10 17.40
CA ASP A 251 -2.17 13.06 16.46
C ASP A 251 -2.86 12.37 15.26
N VAL A 252 -3.76 13.13 14.63
CA VAL A 252 -4.48 12.71 13.44
C VAL A 252 -4.30 13.79 12.38
N TRP A 253 -3.95 13.37 11.16
CA TRP A 253 -3.78 14.27 10.02
C TRP A 253 -4.65 13.85 8.85
N LEU A 254 -5.18 14.84 8.15
CA LEU A 254 -5.82 14.70 6.86
C LEU A 254 -4.80 15.07 5.77
N MET A 255 -4.49 14.12 4.90
CA MET A 255 -3.75 14.35 3.66
C MET A 255 -4.75 14.48 2.52
N GLU A 256 -4.59 15.50 1.69
CA GLU A 256 -5.36 15.67 0.46
C GLU A 256 -4.40 15.65 -0.72
N ILE A 257 -4.71 14.82 -1.72
CA ILE A 257 -3.98 14.74 -2.98
C ILE A 257 -4.93 15.13 -4.11
N CYS A 258 -4.57 16.19 -4.82
CA CYS A 258 -5.29 16.65 -6.00
C CYS A 258 -4.33 16.81 -7.19
N ARG A 259 -4.92 17.04 -8.37
CA ARG A 259 -4.16 17.30 -9.60
C ARG A 259 -4.28 18.77 -9.95
N GLU A 260 -3.17 19.39 -10.33
CA GLU A 260 -3.27 20.69 -11.00
C GLU A 260 -3.82 20.48 -12.42
N ALA A 261 -4.82 21.27 -12.79
CA ALA A 261 -5.23 21.37 -14.18
C ALA A 261 -4.04 21.98 -14.94
N GLY A 262 -3.44 21.22 -15.85
CA GLY A 262 -2.31 21.70 -16.63
C GLY A 262 -2.62 23.06 -17.23
N ALA A 263 -1.77 24.05 -16.99
CA ALA A 263 -1.81 25.31 -17.73
C ALA A 263 -1.56 24.98 -19.20
N GLY A 264 -2.65 24.82 -19.96
CA GLY A 264 -2.61 24.61 -21.40
C GLY A 264 -2.07 25.86 -22.10
N GLY A 265 -0.74 25.99 -22.14
CA GLY A 265 -0.04 26.79 -23.12
C GLY A 265 -0.21 26.11 -24.47
N GLY A 266 -0.94 26.76 -25.38
CA GLY A 266 -1.24 26.21 -26.69
C GLY A 266 0.01 25.83 -27.48
N ALA A 267 0.09 24.57 -27.86
CA ALA A 267 0.77 24.11 -29.06
C ALA A 267 0.10 22.81 -29.51
N ALA A 268 -0.77 22.91 -30.51
CA ALA A 268 -1.13 21.76 -31.32
C ALA A 268 0.14 21.24 -32.00
N CYS A 269 0.50 19.95 -31.79
CA CYS A 269 1.31 19.11 -32.70
C CYS A 269 1.51 17.70 -32.09
N GLY A 270 0.94 16.67 -32.71
CA GLY A 270 1.43 15.28 -32.63
C GLY A 270 0.84 14.41 -31.51
N GLY A 271 0.15 13.33 -31.90
CA GLY A 271 -0.42 12.34 -30.99
C GLY A 271 0.63 11.67 -30.10
N GLY A 272 0.48 11.87 -28.80
CA GLY A 272 1.10 11.08 -27.74
C GLY A 272 0.15 11.08 -26.55
N GLU A 273 -0.38 9.90 -26.22
CA GLU A 273 -1.29 9.62 -25.10
C GLU A 273 -0.53 9.74 -23.76
N GLY A 274 -0.25 10.97 -23.33
CA GLY A 274 0.41 11.26 -22.06
C GLY A 274 -0.60 11.33 -20.92
N GLY A 275 -0.65 10.30 -20.07
CA GLY A 275 -1.27 10.39 -18.74
C GLY A 275 -0.57 11.45 -17.87
N PRO A 276 -1.22 11.95 -16.79
CA PRO A 276 -0.60 12.87 -15.85
C PRO A 276 0.76 12.39 -15.36
N ALA A 277 1.69 13.33 -15.32
CA ALA A 277 2.96 13.08 -14.67
C ALA A 277 2.78 13.14 -13.15
N LEU A 278 3.63 12.43 -12.41
CA LEU A 278 3.79 12.63 -10.96
C LEU A 278 3.97 14.12 -10.59
N ALA A 279 4.52 14.92 -11.50
CA ALA A 279 4.71 16.37 -11.35
C ALA A 279 3.40 17.18 -11.22
N ASP A 280 2.25 16.61 -11.62
CA ASP A 280 0.95 17.29 -11.57
C ASP A 280 0.24 17.09 -10.22
N LEU A 281 0.75 16.20 -9.37
CA LEU A 281 0.20 15.96 -8.04
C LEU A 281 0.53 17.11 -7.10
N ARG A 282 -0.48 17.54 -6.34
CA ARG A 282 -0.33 18.47 -5.21
C ARG A 282 -0.81 17.79 -3.96
N VAL A 283 -0.04 17.98 -2.89
CA VAL A 283 -0.33 17.42 -1.58
C VAL A 283 -0.46 18.54 -0.57
N SER A 284 -1.49 18.45 0.26
CA SER A 284 -1.64 19.29 1.45
C SER A 284 -1.96 18.45 2.66
N TRP A 285 -1.48 18.88 3.82
CA TRP A 285 -1.74 18.27 5.10
C TRP A 285 -2.48 19.22 6.02
N LYS A 286 -3.40 18.68 6.81
CA LYS A 286 -4.11 19.40 7.86
C LYS A 286 -4.20 18.55 9.11
N ARG A 287 -3.64 19.05 10.21
CA ARG A 287 -3.83 18.41 11.52
C ARG A 287 -5.29 18.53 11.93
N LEU A 288 -5.91 17.41 12.28
CA LEU A 288 -7.28 17.40 12.79
C LEU A 288 -7.25 17.68 14.30
N PRO A 289 -8.14 18.55 14.81
CA PRO A 289 -8.22 18.81 16.23
C PRO A 289 -8.73 17.56 16.95
N GLY A 290 -8.18 17.29 18.13
CA GLY A 290 -8.75 16.30 19.03
C GLY A 290 -10.08 16.76 19.63
N PRO A 291 -10.82 15.86 20.30
CA PRO A 291 -12.00 16.26 21.06
C PRO A 291 -11.65 17.32 22.13
N PRO A 292 -12.62 18.14 22.58
CA PRO A 292 -12.37 19.15 23.60
C PRO A 292 -11.68 18.56 24.84
N GLY A 293 -10.55 19.15 25.25
CA GLY A 293 -9.72 18.65 26.35
C GLY A 293 -8.64 17.63 25.95
N PHE A 294 -8.65 17.14 24.71
CA PHE A 294 -7.56 16.34 24.16
C PHE A 294 -6.49 17.26 23.59
N THR A 295 -5.33 17.26 24.24
CA THR A 295 -4.13 17.91 23.70
C THR A 295 -3.30 16.81 23.05
N PRO A 296 -3.27 16.68 21.71
CA PRO A 296 -2.42 15.69 21.07
C PRO A 296 -0.97 16.00 21.45
N ARG A 297 -0.32 15.05 22.13
CA ARG A 297 1.11 15.10 22.40
C ARG A 297 1.88 14.66 21.16
#